data_AF-A0A0B8QBI2-F1
#
_entry.id   AF-A0A0B8QBI2-F1
#
_cell.length_a   1.000
_cell.length_b   1.000
_cell.length_c   1.000
_cell.angle_alpha   90.00
_cell.angle_beta   90.00
_cell.angle_gamma   90.00
#
_symmetry.space_group_name_H-M   'P 1'
#
loop_
_entity.id
_entity.type
_entity.pdbx_description
1 polymer ?
#
loop_
_entity_poly.entity_id
_entity_poly.type
_entity_poly.pdbx_seq_one_letter_code
_entity_poly.pdbx_strand_id
1 'polypeptide(L)'
;MGGDFTGTILPVNPKHASVAGILCYPDIQSLPVNTELAIICIEDFISEDLFQDLQNAGVKVAVVIANSVYNKQESKAAGTF
;
A
#
# COMPACT_ATOMS: atom_id res chain seq x y z
N MET A 1 2.26 -11.21 -23.66
CA MET A 1 3.44 -10.38 -23.40
C MET A 1 2.92 -9.06 -22.88
N GLY A 2 2.94 -8.86 -21.56
CA GLY A 2 2.11 -7.87 -20.89
C GLY A 2 2.91 -6.74 -20.26
N GLY A 3 2.42 -5.51 -20.46
CA GLY A 3 2.68 -4.34 -19.61
C GLY A 3 4.06 -3.71 -19.76
N ASP A 4 4.23 -2.86 -20.76
CA ASP A 4 5.41 -1.98 -20.89
C ASP A 4 5.34 -0.82 -19.87
N PHE A 5 5.26 -1.12 -18.57
CA PHE A 5 5.47 -0.12 -17.54
C PHE A 5 6.97 0.17 -17.45
N THR A 6 7.39 1.33 -17.94
CA THR A 6 8.79 1.73 -17.99
C THR A 6 9.29 2.38 -16.69
N GLY A 7 8.40 2.54 -15.69
CA GLY A 7 8.75 3.10 -14.41
C GLY A 7 9.42 2.09 -13.48
N THR A 8 10.06 2.59 -12.42
CA THR A 8 10.63 1.74 -11.38
C THR A 8 9.52 1.12 -10.53
N ILE A 9 9.57 -0.19 -10.35
CA ILE A 9 8.71 -0.91 -9.41
C ILE A 9 9.50 -1.10 -8.11
N LEU A 10 8.91 -0.69 -6.99
CA LEU A 10 9.48 -0.83 -5.65
C LEU A 10 8.60 -1.78 -4.83
N PRO A 11 8.89 -3.09 -4.81
CA PRO A 11 8.12 -4.05 -4.03
C PRO A 11 8.28 -3.78 -2.53
N VAL A 12 7.18 -3.84 -1.77
CA VAL A 12 7.19 -3.76 -0.31
C VAL A 12 6.56 -5.03 0.27
N ASN A 13 7.31 -5.74 1.11
CA ASN A 13 6.87 -6.95 1.80
C ASN A 13 7.74 -7.18 3.05
N PRO A 14 7.14 -7.16 4.26
CA PRO A 14 7.88 -7.38 5.51
C PRO A 14 8.57 -8.74 5.63
N LYS A 15 8.07 -9.76 4.92
CA LYS A 15 8.52 -11.16 5.05
C LYS A 15 9.54 -11.58 4.00
N HIS A 16 9.60 -10.88 2.87
CA HIS A 16 10.40 -11.28 1.71
C HIS A 16 11.39 -10.19 1.33
N ALA A 17 12.67 -10.52 1.28
CA ALA A 17 13.73 -9.61 0.84
C ALA A 17 13.78 -9.44 -0.70
N SER A 18 13.09 -10.30 -1.47
CA SER A 18 12.96 -10.17 -2.92
C SER A 18 11.68 -10.82 -3.44
N VAL A 19 11.17 -10.31 -4.56
CA VAL A 19 10.02 -10.86 -5.30
C VAL A 19 10.34 -10.83 -6.78
N ALA A 20 10.17 -11.97 -7.47
CA ALA A 20 10.45 -12.11 -8.90
C ALA A 20 11.86 -11.62 -9.31
N GLY A 21 12.86 -11.77 -8.44
CA GLY A 21 14.24 -11.35 -8.69
C GLY A 21 14.53 -9.87 -8.47
N ILE A 22 13.56 -9.08 -7.98
CA ILE A 22 13.70 -7.66 -7.64
C ILE A 22 13.83 -7.52 -6.12
N LEU A 23 14.70 -6.61 -5.67
CA LEU A 23 14.84 -6.27 -4.24
C LEU A 23 13.50 -5.77 -3.69
N CYS A 24 13.13 -6.28 -2.53
CA CYS A 24 11.90 -5.92 -1.84
C CYS A 24 12.22 -5.26 -0.50
N TYR A 25 11.48 -4.20 -0.19
CA TYR A 25 11.66 -3.40 1.01
C TYR A 25 10.73 -3.89 2.13
N PRO A 26 11.16 -3.84 3.41
CA PRO A 26 10.34 -4.33 4.51
C PRO A 26 9.14 -3.43 4.80
N ASP A 27 9.27 -2.13 4.54
CA ASP A 27 8.24 -1.11 4.79
C ASP A 27 8.38 0.08 3.81
N ILE A 28 7.43 1.01 3.89
CA ILE A 28 7.36 2.20 3.03
C ILE A 28 8.48 3.20 3.34
N GLN A 29 8.93 3.27 4.60
CA GLN A 29 9.97 4.21 5.04
C GLN A 29 11.37 3.80 4.53
N SER A 30 11.55 2.52 4.22
CA SER A 30 12.76 1.95 3.64
C SER A 30 12.91 2.22 2.14
N LEU A 31 11.90 2.83 1.50
CA LEU A 31 11.95 3.12 0.06
C LEU A 31 13.01 4.19 -0.24
N PRO A 32 13.84 4.00 -1.28
CA PRO A 32 14.96 4.89 -1.58
C PRO A 32 14.52 6.21 -2.23
N VAL A 33 13.29 6.27 -2.74
CA VAL A 33 12.72 7.42 -3.44
C VAL A 33 11.24 7.52 -3.10
N ASN A 34 10.70 8.74 -3.17
CA ASN A 34 9.27 8.97 -3.03
C ASN A 34 8.50 8.32 -4.19
N THR A 35 7.31 7.82 -3.89
CA THR A 35 6.46 7.09 -4.83
C THR A 35 5.16 7.86 -5.01
N GLU A 36 4.70 8.05 -6.24
CA GLU A 36 3.45 8.80 -6.51
C GLU A 36 2.22 7.88 -6.63
N LEU A 37 2.45 6.58 -6.86
CA LEU A 37 1.45 5.54 -7.04
C LEU A 37 1.79 4.32 -6.18
N ALA A 38 0.83 3.81 -5.43
CA ALA A 38 0.93 2.55 -4.69
C ALA A 38 -0.13 1.55 -5.14
N ILE A 39 0.27 0.29 -5.25
CA ILE A 39 -0.64 -0.84 -5.47
C ILE A 39 -0.59 -1.72 -4.23
N ILE A 40 -1.72 -1.85 -3.55
CA ILE A 40 -1.83 -2.54 -2.26
C ILE A 40 -2.54 -3.87 -2.50
N CYS A 41 -1.77 -4.96 -2.37
CA CYS A 41 -2.25 -6.33 -2.59
C CYS A 41 -2.15 -7.13 -1.28
N ILE A 42 -3.12 -6.96 -0.38
CA ILE A 42 -3.19 -7.68 0.91
C ILE A 42 -4.53 -8.40 1.06
N GLU A 43 -4.55 -9.57 1.69
CA GLU A 43 -5.78 -10.35 1.88
C GLU A 43 -6.64 -9.81 3.04
N ASP A 44 -5.98 -9.27 4.07
CA ASP A 44 -6.56 -8.83 5.33
C ASP A 44 -6.85 -7.31 5.37
N PHE A 45 -7.27 -6.84 6.55
CA PHE A 45 -7.58 -5.44 6.82
C PHE A 45 -6.38 -4.51 6.57
N ILE A 46 -6.67 -3.40 5.89
CA ILE A 46 -5.73 -2.33 5.62
C ILE A 46 -5.76 -1.35 6.79
N SER A 47 -4.66 -1.20 7.51
CA SER A 47 -4.59 -0.27 8.64
C SER A 47 -4.64 1.19 8.17
N GLU A 48 -5.16 2.08 9.02
CA GLU A 48 -5.08 3.52 8.80
C GLU A 48 -3.63 4.01 8.76
N ASP A 49 -2.76 3.41 9.57
CA ASP A 49 -1.32 3.70 9.61
C ASP A 49 -0.65 3.49 8.24
N LEU A 50 -1.08 2.49 7.46
CA LEU A 50 -0.56 2.26 6.13
C LEU A 50 -0.82 3.47 5.22
N PHE A 51 -2.04 4.03 5.27
CA PHE A 51 -2.37 5.21 4.47
C PHE A 51 -1.60 6.45 4.92
N GLN A 52 -1.33 6.57 6.23
CA GLN A 52 -0.49 7.65 6.75
C GLN A 52 0.95 7.53 6.26
N ASP A 53 1.51 6.32 6.25
CA ASP A 53 2.85 6.06 5.71
C ASP A 53 2.92 6.35 4.21
N LEU A 54 1.90 5.94 3.44
CA LEU A 54 1.82 6.23 2.01
C LEU A 54 1.73 7.74 1.77
N GLN A 55 0.94 8.47 2.55
CA GLN A 55 0.86 9.93 2.47
C GLN A 55 2.22 10.58 2.75
N ASN A 56 2.93 10.12 3.79
CA ASN A 56 4.25 10.62 4.16
C ASN A 56 5.29 10.35 3.07
N ALA A 57 5.18 9.22 2.36
CA ALA A 57 6.02 8.87 1.22
C ALA A 57 5.67 9.63 -0.08
N GLY A 58 4.67 10.51 -0.05
CA GLY A 58 4.26 11.32 -1.20
C GLY A 58 3.33 10.62 -2.19
N VAL A 59 2.72 9.50 -1.79
CA VAL A 59 1.79 8.75 -2.64
C VAL A 59 0.51 9.57 -2.82
N LYS A 60 0.18 9.84 -4.09
CA LYS A 60 -1.02 10.60 -4.47
C LYS A 60 -2.18 9.69 -4.80
N VAL A 61 -1.89 8.48 -5.29
CA VAL A 61 -2.89 7.50 -5.72
C VAL A 61 -2.54 6.14 -5.11
N ALA A 62 -3.52 5.53 -4.44
CA ALA A 62 -3.43 4.15 -3.97
C ALA A 62 -4.50 3.30 -4.65
N VAL A 63 -4.08 2.20 -5.27
CA VAL A 63 -4.97 1.19 -5.86
C VAL A 63 -5.00 -0.01 -4.94
N VAL A 64 -6.16 -0.29 -4.36
CA VAL A 64 -6.34 -1.43 -3.47
C VAL A 64 -6.89 -2.63 -4.25
N ILE A 65 -6.15 -3.73 -4.23
CA ILE A 65 -6.55 -5.01 -4.78
C ILE A 65 -6.60 -6.01 -3.63
N ALA A 66 -7.76 -6.15 -3.02
CA ALA A 66 -7.97 -7.09 -1.93
C ALA A 66 -9.31 -7.80 -2.07
N ASN A 67 -9.36 -9.04 -1.60
CA ASN A 67 -10.57 -9.87 -1.68
C ASN A 67 -11.66 -9.39 -0.69
N SER A 68 -11.28 -8.62 0.32
CA SER A 68 -12.09 -8.27 1.49
C SER A 68 -12.37 -6.76 1.67
N VAL A 69 -12.14 -5.90 0.65
CA VAL A 69 -12.36 -4.43 0.77
C VAL A 69 -13.81 -4.04 1.11
N TYR A 70 -14.75 -4.98 1.07
CA TYR A 70 -16.10 -4.79 1.59
C TYR A 70 -16.24 -5.32 3.02
N ASN A 71 -15.90 -4.49 4.03
CA ASN A 71 -16.66 -4.37 5.29
C ASN A 71 -16.10 -3.29 6.23
N LYS A 72 -16.72 -2.09 6.19
CA LYS A 72 -17.46 -1.44 7.30
C LYS A 72 -17.44 0.08 7.14
N GLN A 73 -18.46 0.62 6.48
CA GLN A 73 -19.04 1.89 6.90
C GLN A 73 -20.12 1.57 7.94
N GLU A 74 -19.79 1.73 9.22
CA GLU A 74 -20.69 1.92 10.37
C GLU A 74 -19.77 2.11 11.59
N SER A 75 -19.68 3.27 12.24
CA SER A 75 -20.80 4.08 12.74
C SER A 75 -20.57 5.59 12.65
N LYS A 76 -21.58 6.31 12.16
CA LYS A 76 -21.86 7.70 12.54
C LYS A 76 -22.28 7.77 14.00
N ALA A 77 -21.89 8.86 14.65
CA ALA A 77 -22.54 9.51 15.80
C ALA A 77 -22.71 8.70 17.09
N ALA A 78 -21.77 8.89 18.01
CA ALA A 78 -22.09 9.09 19.42
C ALA A 78 -21.37 10.35 19.89
N GLY A 79 -21.94 11.51 19.52
CA GLY A 79 -21.71 12.74 20.26
C GLY A 79 -22.12 12.46 21.71
N THR A 80 -21.15 12.59 22.59
CA THR A 80 -21.29 12.39 24.02
C THR A 80 -21.55 13.77 24.65
N PHE A 81 -22.67 13.82 25.39
CA PHE A 81 -23.27 14.91 26.18
C PHE A 81 -24.10 15.99 25.46
#